data_AF-A0A1A2LH63-F1
#
_entry.id   AF-A0A1A2LH63-F1
#
_cell.length_a   1.000
_cell.length_b   1.000
_cell.length_c   1.000
_cell.angle_alpha   90.00
_cell.angle_beta   90.00
_cell.angle_gamma   90.00
#
_symmetry.space_group_name_H-M   'P 1'
#
loop_
_entity.id
_entity.type
_entity.pdbx_description
1 polymer ?
#
loop_
_entity_poly.entity_id
_entity_poly.type
_entity_poly.pdbx_seq_one_letter_code
_entity_poly.pdbx_strand_id
1 'polypeptide(L)' 'MLRDEGEQYANKLREAGVDVTSVRVAGMVHDFLLLDSLRNTKAANVARSLAIDALHKALH' A
#
# COMPACT_ATOMS: atom_id res chain seq x y z
N MET A 1 3.73 9.78 -10.94
CA MET A 1 3.81 11.04 -10.18
C MET A 1 3.39 10.86 -8.73
N LEU A 2 2.35 10.06 -8.43
CA LEU A 2 1.85 9.84 -7.06
C LEU A 2 2.75 9.03 -6.08
N ARG A 3 3.87 8.46 -6.54
CA ARG A 3 4.71 7.58 -5.69
C ARG A 3 5.38 8.37 -4.56
N ASP A 4 6.16 9.37 -4.93
CA ASP A 4 7.00 10.10 -3.98
C ASP A 4 6.13 10.97 -3.05
N GLU A 5 4.97 11.44 -3.55
CA GLU A 5 3.96 12.15 -2.76
C GLU A 5 3.34 11.26 -1.67
N GLY A 6 3.04 10.00 -1.98
CA GLY A 6 2.56 9.03 -1.00
C GLY A 6 3.60 8.70 0.07
N GLU A 7 4.87 8.51 -0.33
CA GLU A 7 5.98 8.28 0.61
C GLU A 7 6.19 9.50 1.53
N GLN A 8 6.12 10.72 0.98
CA GLN A 8 6.21 11.95 1.77
C GLN A 8 5.03 12.12 2.73
N TYR A 9 3.81 11.75 2.33
CA TYR A 9 2.65 11.84 3.21
C TYR A 9 2.77 10.88 4.40
N ALA A 10 3.27 9.66 4.18
CA ALA A 10 3.55 8.73 5.27
C ALA A 10 4.61 9.27 6.25
N ASN A 11 5.61 10.00 5.76
CA ASN A 11 6.59 10.65 6.64
C ASN A 11 5.94 11.76 7.49
N LYS A 12 5.09 12.59 6.89
CA LYS A 12 4.33 13.62 7.63
C LYS A 12 3.43 13.01 8.73
N LEU A 13 2.77 11.88 8.44
CA LEU A 13 1.98 11.17 9.43
C LEU A 13 2.84 10.68 10.60
N ARG A 14 4.03 10.14 10.31
CA ARG A 14 4.98 9.69 11.35
C ARG A 14 5.49 10.86 12.20
N GLU A 15 5.82 11.97 11.58
CA GLU A 15 6.23 13.21 12.28
C GLU A 15 5.13 13.75 13.19
N ALA A 16 3.86 13.58 12.81
CA ALA A 16 2.70 13.93 13.62
C ALA A 16 2.38 12.91 14.74
N GLY A 17 3.19 11.86 14.91
CA GLY A 17 2.98 10.82 15.92
C GLY A 17 1.92 9.77 15.56
N VAL A 18 1.46 9.73 14.32
CA VAL A 18 0.55 8.68 13.84
C VAL A 18 1.35 7.40 13.62
N ASP A 19 0.86 6.28 14.16
CA ASP A 19 1.41 4.95 13.87
C ASP A 19 1.07 4.57 12.42
N VAL A 20 2.05 4.75 11.53
CA VAL A 20 1.88 4.61 10.08
C VAL A 20 2.90 3.65 9.48
N THR A 21 2.37 2.64 8.81
CA THR A 21 3.14 1.71 7.97
C THR A 21 3.07 2.15 6.51
N SER A 22 4.22 2.24 5.83
CA SER A 22 4.29 2.52 4.39
C SER A 22 5.12 1.43 3.70
N VAL A 23 4.60 0.91 2.57
CA VAL A 23 5.22 -0.17 1.81
C VAL A 23 5.21 0.19 0.33
N ARG A 24 6.38 0.09 -0.32
CA ARG A 24 6.51 0.21 -1.77
C ARG A 24 6.60 -1.16 -2.42
N VAL A 25 5.66 -1.44 -3.33
CA VAL A 25 5.71 -2.63 -4.19
C VAL A 25 6.32 -2.26 -5.53
N ALA A 26 7.56 -2.72 -5.76
CA ALA A 26 8.32 -2.37 -6.96
C ALA A 26 7.73 -3.01 -8.23
N GLY A 27 8.02 -2.39 -9.38
CA GLY A 27 7.63 -2.89 -10.70
C GLY A 27 6.16 -2.70 -11.07
N MET A 28 5.38 -2.00 -10.24
CA MET A 28 3.94 -1.80 -10.44
C MET A 28 3.59 -0.39 -10.95
N VAL A 29 2.47 -0.32 -11.68
CA VAL A 29 1.79 0.94 -12.04
C VAL A 29 0.77 1.32 -10.97
N HIS A 30 0.27 2.55 -11.00
CA HIS A 30 -0.58 3.12 -9.94
C HIS A 30 -1.76 2.22 -9.53
N ASP A 31 -2.60 1.82 -10.48
CA ASP A 31 -3.85 1.11 -10.21
C ASP A 31 -3.70 -0.42 -10.18
N PHE A 32 -2.51 -0.95 -9.90
CA PHE A 32 -2.26 -2.39 -10.01
C PHE A 32 -3.12 -3.29 -9.10
N LEU A 33 -3.74 -2.75 -8.07
CA LEU A 33 -4.73 -3.45 -7.22
C LEU A 33 -6.15 -3.46 -7.80
N LEU A 34 -6.45 -2.56 -8.76
CA LEU A 34 -7.77 -2.38 -9.36
C LEU A 34 -7.87 -2.97 -10.77
N LEU A 35 -6.75 -3.04 -11.50
CA LEU A 35 -6.71 -3.54 -12.87
C LEU A 35 -6.85 -5.07 -12.91
N ASP A 36 -7.89 -5.56 -13.60
CA ASP A 36 -8.16 -7.01 -13.71
C ASP A 36 -7.00 -7.77 -14.37
N SER A 37 -6.36 -7.18 -15.38
CA SER A 37 -5.19 -7.75 -16.06
C SER A 37 -3.98 -7.98 -15.14
N LEU A 38 -3.93 -7.32 -13.98
CA LEU A 38 -2.84 -7.43 -13.00
C LEU A 38 -3.24 -8.19 -11.73
N ARG A 39 -4.51 -8.61 -11.62
CA ARG A 39 -5.11 -9.24 -10.42
C ARG A 39 -4.28 -10.38 -9.83
N ASN A 40 -3.75 -11.24 -10.70
CA ASN A 40 -3.06 -12.47 -10.32
C ASN A 40 -1.53 -12.33 -10.29
N THR A 41 -1.00 -11.11 -10.44
CA THR A 41 0.44 -10.89 -10.31
C THR A 41 0.89 -11.11 -8.87
N LYS A 42 2.15 -11.54 -8.68
CA LYS A 42 2.74 -11.71 -7.35
C LYS A 42 2.68 -10.41 -6.55
N ALA A 43 2.92 -9.27 -7.19
CA ALA A 43 2.87 -7.95 -6.58
C ALA A 43 1.46 -7.58 -6.09
N ALA A 44 0.42 -7.78 -6.90
CA ALA A 44 -0.97 -7.54 -6.49
C ALA A 44 -1.39 -8.45 -5.34
N ASN A 45 -0.97 -9.73 -5.36
CA ASN A 45 -1.26 -10.67 -4.28
C ASN A 45 -0.60 -10.23 -2.95
N VAL A 46 0.69 -9.85 -2.98
CA VAL A 46 1.41 -9.36 -1.78
C VAL A 46 0.75 -8.10 -1.21
N ALA A 47 0.49 -7.10 -2.07
CA ALA A 47 -0.13 -5.85 -1.63
C ALA A 47 -1.53 -6.08 -1.04
N ARG A 48 -2.32 -6.97 -1.66
CA ARG A 48 -3.67 -7.31 -1.20
C ARG A 48 -3.64 -8.02 0.15
N SER A 49 -2.74 -9.00 0.34
CA SER A 49 -2.58 -9.67 1.63
C SER A 49 -2.21 -8.69 2.73
N LEU A 50 -1.24 -7.79 2.50
CA LEU A 50 -0.85 -6.77 3.47
C LEU A 50 -2.03 -5.87 3.86
N ALA A 51 -2.82 -5.41 2.89
CA ALA A 51 -3.97 -4.55 3.14
C ALA A 51 -5.08 -5.27 3.93
N ILE A 52 -5.42 -6.50 3.54
CA ILE A 52 -6.44 -7.30 4.21
C ILE A 52 -6.00 -7.61 5.65
N ASP A 53 -4.76 -8.04 5.85
CA ASP A 53 -4.24 -8.38 7.18
C ASP A 53 -4.20 -7.14 8.10
N ALA A 54 -3.82 -5.98 7.57
CA ALA A 54 -3.82 -4.73 8.32
C ALA A 54 -5.23 -4.33 8.76
N LEU A 55 -6.22 -4.41 7.85
CA LEU A 55 -7.61 -4.12 8.17
C LEU A 55 -8.19 -5.13 9.17
N HIS A 56 -7.92 -6.41 8.98
CA HIS A 56 -8.39 -7.46 9.90
C HIS A 56 -7.85 -7.22 11.32
N LYS A 57 -6.55 -6.95 11.48
CA LYS A 57 -5.95 -6.66 12.80
C LYS A 57 -6.49 -5.39 13.46
N ALA A 58 -6.95 -4.42 12.68
CA ALA A 58 -7.46 -3.16 13.19
C ALA A 58 -8.94 -3.21 13.59
N LEU A 59 -9.71 -4.14 13.00
CA LEU A 59 -11.17 -4.19 13.11
C LEU A 59 -11.70 -5.43 13.84
N HIS A 60 -10.85 -6.43 14.06
CA HIS A 60 -11.17 -7.70 14.73
C HIS A 60 -10.05 -8.08 15.71
#